data_AF-A0A432UX05-F1
#
_entry.id   AF-A0A432UX05-F1
#
_cell.length_a   1.000
_cell.length_b   1.000
_cell.length_c   1.000
_cell.angle_alpha   90.00
_cell.angle_beta   90.00
_cell.angle_gamma   90.00
#
_symmetry.space_group_name_H-M   'P 1'
#
loop_
_entity.id
_entity.type
_entity.pdbx_description
1 polymer ?
#
loop_
_entity_poly.entity_id
_entity_poly.type
_entity_poly.pdbx_seq_one_letter_code
_entity_poly.pdbx_strand_id
1 'polypeptide(L)'
;MKKYHFDLSLLAGVFLCLFWAPIWAQPQYQKTDLDALLGAGSPHTKEESVAVAINEIGHITGQYTVNVEGRAIPKKNIGFIYRPDGGIEEMVAANDRSVEVLDINDSDEVVGTWETPQGDREAFVYRGGNFESLGMFKKVFRINNAGDILGVIEKPRGALPSSIAVMKKDHTVIDILEGVTDCDTSVDGDCGLNRIDFDHWNQVEDNIDLNEKGEITFILRAHSGACSTYEAYSYAPDVGVRHLFQRRFCMTPAGTGSFKKLSLNDNGMVLIGIRPGGWAPFGDAKLYSIDGEDRTPGTVLDSSSHPPAGLFIDNSIYSGYPAFHTINNSGVIVGNRRSIFSKTDYYQVYNNKDLLGGSEPKDINNNNVIVGKFWDETRYKAAVWSSEGETGGNIQIDGQFFDWDGYASYTDATGDGSKVDWDHAWFAEDNNHLYISYSNNSDIDPDKFYLWNIYLDTDHENTGYRFNLLGADHLIQGSGLYHYTGQGDDWSWQYLEDVEFSISGARVEMSIDKASLNLPPSYRTLFYGANEDGSQVDYLLTDINPSGGTVILEEVIAPGDS
;
A
#
# COMPACT_ATOMS: atom_id res chain seq x y z
N MET A 1 -78.55 -17.01 21.39
CA MET A 1 -77.78 -16.35 22.47
C MET A 1 -77.12 -17.40 23.35
N LYS A 2 -75.84 -17.70 23.09
CA LYS A 2 -74.95 -18.42 24.02
C LYS A 2 -73.54 -17.87 23.80
N LYS A 3 -72.98 -17.23 24.83
CA LYS A 3 -71.57 -16.86 24.94
C LYS A 3 -70.75 -18.14 25.11
N TYR A 4 -69.62 -18.24 24.41
CA TYR A 4 -68.53 -19.13 24.82
C TYR A 4 -67.25 -18.33 24.89
N HIS A 5 -66.68 -18.34 26.10
CA HIS A 5 -65.33 -17.93 26.44
C HIS A 5 -64.31 -18.74 25.64
N PHE A 6 -63.27 -18.07 25.14
CA PHE A 6 -62.07 -18.75 24.66
C PHE A 6 -61.06 -18.84 25.80
N ASP A 7 -60.56 -20.06 25.98
CA ASP A 7 -59.67 -20.51 27.04
C ASP A 7 -58.21 -20.19 26.68
N LEU A 8 -57.41 -19.92 27.71
CA LEU A 8 -56.07 -19.38 27.65
C LEU A 8 -55.05 -20.47 27.99
N SER A 9 -54.59 -21.25 27.02
CA SER A 9 -53.36 -22.07 27.17
C SER A 9 -52.91 -22.72 25.86
N LEU A 10 -51.87 -22.14 25.23
CA LEU A 10 -50.67 -22.80 24.68
C LEU A 10 -50.02 -21.89 23.64
N LEU A 11 -48.98 -21.16 24.03
CA LEU A 11 -47.91 -20.79 23.11
C LEU A 11 -46.61 -20.81 23.90
N ALA A 12 -45.95 -21.95 23.87
CA ALA A 12 -44.53 -22.04 24.17
C ALA A 12 -43.80 -21.26 23.07
N GLY A 13 -43.40 -20.03 23.38
CA GLY A 13 -42.57 -19.21 22.52
C GLY A 13 -41.22 -19.87 22.35
N VAL A 14 -40.91 -20.28 21.12
CA VAL A 14 -39.56 -20.59 20.67
C VAL A 14 -38.76 -19.30 20.75
N PHE A 15 -37.86 -19.20 21.74
CA PHE A 15 -36.79 -18.21 21.73
C PHE A 15 -35.83 -18.60 20.61
N LEU A 16 -36.04 -18.01 19.42
CA LEU A 16 -35.02 -18.01 18.37
C LEU A 16 -33.99 -16.95 18.80
N CYS A 17 -32.87 -17.40 19.37
CA CYS A 17 -31.68 -16.57 19.49
C CYS A 17 -31.18 -16.27 18.06
N LEU A 18 -31.63 -15.16 17.48
CA LEU A 18 -30.96 -14.53 16.35
C LEU A 18 -29.62 -14.01 16.88
N PHE A 19 -28.56 -14.79 16.71
CA PHE A 19 -27.21 -14.26 16.76
C PHE A 19 -27.08 -13.27 15.60
N TRP A 20 -27.14 -11.99 15.91
CA TRP A 20 -26.66 -10.94 15.02
C TRP A 20 -25.15 -11.13 14.91
N ALA A 21 -24.70 -11.80 13.85
CA ALA A 21 -23.33 -11.62 13.41
C ALA A 21 -23.27 -10.20 12.79
N PRO A 22 -22.34 -9.33 13.21
CA PRO A 22 -22.09 -8.10 12.47
C PRO A 22 -21.80 -8.45 11.02
N ILE A 23 -22.61 -7.92 10.10
CA ILE A 23 -22.35 -8.00 8.65
C ILE A 23 -21.27 -6.95 8.41
N TRP A 24 -20.00 -7.35 8.54
CA TRP A 24 -18.90 -6.52 8.10
C TRP A 24 -18.95 -6.41 6.58
N ALA A 25 -18.96 -5.20 6.04
CA ALA A 25 -18.88 -4.99 4.60
C ALA A 25 -17.50 -5.46 4.09
N GLN A 26 -17.48 -6.25 3.02
CA GLN A 26 -16.22 -6.62 2.37
C GLN A 26 -15.64 -5.38 1.69
N PRO A 27 -14.31 -5.13 1.76
CA PRO A 27 -13.68 -4.09 0.98
C PRO A 27 -14.05 -4.26 -0.49
N GLN A 28 -14.63 -3.23 -1.10
CA GLN A 28 -14.96 -3.24 -2.53
C GLN A 28 -13.80 -2.62 -3.28
N TYR A 29 -13.16 -3.43 -4.14
CA TYR A 29 -12.08 -2.98 -5.00
C TYR A 29 -12.59 -2.71 -6.41
N GLN A 30 -12.39 -1.49 -6.90
CA GLN A 30 -12.64 -1.13 -8.28
C GLN A 30 -11.44 -1.49 -9.14
N LYS A 31 -11.69 -2.09 -10.30
CA LYS A 31 -10.65 -2.50 -11.24
C LYS A 31 -10.47 -1.45 -12.35
N THR A 32 -9.24 -0.97 -12.50
CA THR A 32 -8.83 -0.16 -13.65
C THR A 32 -8.03 -1.03 -14.64
N ASP A 33 -8.52 -1.15 -15.88
CA ASP A 33 -7.85 -1.89 -16.96
C ASP A 33 -6.79 -1.00 -17.63
N LEU A 34 -5.52 -1.18 -17.26
CA LEU A 34 -4.41 -0.42 -17.84
C LEU A 34 -4.10 -0.85 -19.27
N ASP A 35 -4.50 -2.06 -19.69
CA ASP A 35 -4.20 -2.55 -21.02
C ASP A 35 -4.78 -1.66 -22.13
N ALA A 36 -5.92 -1.01 -21.86
CA ALA A 36 -6.56 -0.10 -22.81
C ALA A 36 -5.67 1.09 -23.21
N LEU A 37 -4.72 1.47 -22.34
CA LEU A 37 -3.83 2.62 -22.52
C LEU A 37 -2.49 2.24 -23.19
N LEU A 38 -2.15 0.95 -23.24
CA LEU A 38 -0.84 0.47 -23.69
C LEU A 38 -0.76 0.30 -25.22
N GLY A 39 0.41 0.54 -25.80
CA GLY A 39 0.71 0.25 -27.21
C GLY A 39 -0.05 1.12 -28.20
N ALA A 40 -0.49 2.31 -27.79
CA ALA A 40 -1.14 3.26 -28.67
C ALA A 40 -0.18 3.66 -29.81
N GLY A 41 -0.48 3.21 -31.04
CA GLY A 41 0.38 3.44 -32.21
C GLY A 41 1.46 2.39 -32.45
N SER A 42 1.54 1.33 -31.63
CA SER A 42 2.40 0.16 -31.91
C SER A 42 1.93 -0.54 -33.20
N PRO A 43 2.83 -0.84 -34.16
CA PRO A 43 2.49 -1.63 -35.34
C PRO A 43 2.32 -3.13 -35.02
N HIS A 44 2.70 -3.55 -33.81
CA HIS A 44 2.64 -4.93 -33.36
C HIS A 44 1.42 -5.20 -32.48
N THR A 45 0.81 -6.36 -32.66
CA THR A 45 -0.28 -6.84 -31.80
C THR A 45 0.25 -7.18 -30.40
N LYS A 46 -0.44 -6.69 -29.38
CA LYS A 46 -0.18 -7.03 -27.97
C LYS A 46 -0.68 -8.44 -27.66
N GLU A 47 0.17 -9.28 -27.07
CA GLU A 47 -0.18 -10.63 -26.63
C GLU A 47 -0.69 -10.66 -25.19
N GLU A 48 -0.03 -9.92 -24.28
CA GLU A 48 -0.38 -9.87 -22.86
C GLU A 48 0.20 -8.59 -22.23
N SER A 49 -0.35 -8.19 -21.08
CA SER A 49 0.21 -7.11 -20.26
C SER A 49 0.09 -7.44 -18.77
N VAL A 50 0.99 -6.86 -17.97
CA VAL A 50 1.05 -7.01 -16.51
C VAL A 50 1.56 -5.74 -15.86
N ALA A 51 0.88 -5.29 -14.81
CA ALA A 51 1.44 -4.33 -13.85
C ALA A 51 2.26 -5.12 -12.82
N VAL A 52 3.50 -4.70 -12.58
CA VAL A 52 4.50 -5.49 -11.85
C VAL A 52 4.72 -4.96 -10.44
N ALA A 53 4.89 -3.65 -10.31
CA ALA A 53 5.19 -2.97 -9.05
C ALA A 53 4.48 -1.61 -8.97
N ILE A 54 4.24 -1.15 -7.76
CA ILE A 54 3.60 0.13 -7.45
C ILE A 54 4.38 0.83 -6.35
N ASN A 55 4.59 2.14 -6.47
CA ASN A 55 5.22 2.95 -5.43
C ASN A 55 4.16 3.55 -4.48
N GLU A 56 4.59 4.26 -3.45
CA GLU A 56 3.71 4.75 -2.39
C GLU A 56 2.80 5.89 -2.87
N ILE A 57 3.29 6.71 -3.82
CA ILE A 57 2.49 7.76 -4.47
C ILE A 57 1.53 7.24 -5.55
N GLY A 58 1.49 5.92 -5.80
CA GLY A 58 0.51 5.29 -6.69
C GLY A 58 0.90 5.24 -8.17
N HIS A 59 2.16 5.53 -8.51
CA HIS A 59 2.70 5.26 -9.85
C HIS A 59 3.04 3.79 -10.01
N ILE A 60 2.81 3.28 -11.21
CA ILE A 60 2.79 1.84 -11.47
C ILE A 60 3.73 1.54 -12.62
N THR A 61 4.67 0.62 -12.41
CA THR A 61 5.47 0.09 -13.52
C THR A 61 4.98 -1.30 -13.93
N GLY A 62 5.11 -1.59 -15.22
CA GLY A 62 4.78 -2.90 -15.76
C GLY A 62 5.34 -3.08 -17.15
N GLN A 63 4.88 -4.14 -17.82
CA GLN A 63 5.23 -4.39 -19.21
C GLN A 63 4.09 -5.03 -20.00
N TYR A 64 4.15 -4.90 -21.32
CA TYR A 64 3.33 -5.67 -22.24
C TYR A 64 4.18 -6.34 -23.32
N THR A 65 3.71 -7.50 -23.76
CA THR A 65 4.41 -8.35 -24.72
C THR A 65 3.85 -8.10 -26.12
N VAL A 66 4.74 -7.90 -27.08
CA VAL A 66 4.43 -7.85 -28.51
C VAL A 66 5.23 -8.91 -29.27
N ASN A 67 4.73 -9.29 -30.44
CA ASN A 67 5.44 -10.19 -31.34
C ASN A 67 6.09 -9.39 -32.48
N VAL A 68 7.41 -9.54 -32.64
CA VAL A 68 8.24 -8.82 -33.61
C VAL A 68 8.81 -9.82 -34.62
N GLU A 69 8.33 -9.75 -35.86
CA GLU A 69 8.85 -10.59 -36.95
C GLU A 69 10.33 -10.28 -37.25
N GLY A 70 11.12 -11.32 -37.48
CA GLY A 70 12.55 -11.19 -37.83
C GLY A 70 13.50 -11.06 -36.63
N ARG A 71 12.97 -10.94 -35.40
CA ARG A 71 13.77 -11.03 -34.17
C ARG A 71 14.10 -12.49 -33.85
N ALA A 72 15.32 -12.79 -33.38
CA ALA A 72 15.69 -14.16 -33.02
C ALA A 72 14.88 -14.68 -31.81
N ILE A 73 14.52 -13.75 -30.91
CA ILE A 73 13.51 -13.94 -29.86
C ILE A 73 12.28 -13.09 -30.26
N PRO A 74 11.24 -13.69 -30.87
CA PRO A 74 10.12 -12.94 -31.42
C PRO A 74 9.32 -12.15 -30.38
N LYS A 75 9.25 -12.66 -29.15
CA LYS A 75 8.56 -11.98 -28.05
C LYS A 75 9.41 -10.83 -27.52
N LYS A 76 8.84 -9.63 -27.51
CA LYS A 76 9.48 -8.43 -27.00
C LYS A 76 8.57 -7.80 -25.95
N ASN A 77 9.12 -7.52 -24.79
CA ASN A 77 8.45 -6.75 -23.75
C ASN A 77 8.74 -5.26 -23.94
N ILE A 78 7.72 -4.45 -23.77
CA ILE A 78 7.82 -2.99 -23.71
C ILE A 78 7.40 -2.61 -22.28
N GLY A 79 8.32 -1.99 -21.55
CA GLY A 79 8.06 -1.50 -20.20
C GLY A 79 7.20 -0.24 -20.24
N PHE A 80 6.49 0.05 -19.15
CA PHE A 80 5.74 1.29 -19.00
C PHE A 80 5.76 1.81 -17.56
N ILE A 81 5.50 3.11 -17.40
CA ILE A 81 5.10 3.75 -16.14
C ILE A 81 3.71 4.35 -16.38
N TYR A 82 2.76 4.03 -15.50
CA TYR A 82 1.45 4.62 -15.45
C TYR A 82 1.37 5.57 -14.25
N ARG A 83 0.93 6.80 -14.51
CA ARG A 83 0.64 7.83 -13.52
C ARG A 83 -0.85 8.17 -13.62
N PRO A 84 -1.63 8.12 -12.53
CA PRO A 84 -3.08 8.35 -12.59
C PRO A 84 -3.48 9.67 -13.27
N ASP A 85 -2.70 10.72 -13.04
CA ASP A 85 -2.82 12.08 -13.54
C ASP A 85 -2.00 12.35 -14.82
N GLY A 86 -0.85 11.68 -14.97
CA GLY A 86 0.05 11.84 -16.13
C GLY A 86 -0.20 10.89 -17.31
N GLY A 87 -1.00 9.85 -17.14
CA GLY A 87 -1.22 8.81 -18.16
C GLY A 87 -0.09 7.78 -18.24
N ILE A 88 0.15 7.23 -19.44
CA ILE A 88 1.17 6.19 -19.68
C ILE A 88 2.40 6.75 -20.40
N GLU A 89 3.57 6.41 -19.87
CA GLU A 89 4.87 6.56 -20.50
C GLU A 89 5.45 5.18 -20.84
N GLU A 90 5.78 4.92 -22.12
CA GLU A 90 6.42 3.67 -22.55
C GLU A 90 7.95 3.78 -22.50
N MET A 91 8.58 2.81 -21.85
CA MET A 91 10.04 2.69 -21.74
C MET A 91 10.62 1.94 -22.95
N VAL A 92 10.93 2.70 -24.02
CA VAL A 92 11.46 2.13 -25.26
C VAL A 92 12.98 2.10 -25.24
N ALA A 93 13.56 0.93 -24.98
CA ALA A 93 15.00 0.74 -25.02
C ALA A 93 15.56 0.77 -26.46
N ALA A 94 16.75 1.34 -26.61
CA ALA A 94 17.47 1.40 -27.89
C ALA A 94 17.84 -0.01 -28.42
N ASN A 95 18.15 -0.08 -29.71
CA ASN A 95 18.62 -1.31 -30.39
C ASN A 95 17.65 -2.51 -30.26
N ASP A 96 16.35 -2.22 -30.25
CA ASP A 96 15.30 -3.24 -30.22
C ASP A 96 15.38 -4.21 -29.02
N ARG A 97 15.82 -3.70 -27.87
CA ARG A 97 15.88 -4.47 -26.62
C ARG A 97 14.47 -4.72 -26.05
N SER A 98 14.26 -5.92 -25.50
CA SER A 98 13.12 -6.26 -24.65
C SER A 98 13.33 -5.65 -23.27
N VAL A 99 12.29 -5.13 -22.62
CA VAL A 99 12.36 -4.51 -21.29
C VAL A 99 11.50 -5.31 -20.31
N GLU A 100 12.13 -5.97 -19.34
CA GLU A 100 11.48 -6.62 -18.19
C GLU A 100 11.71 -5.74 -16.96
N VAL A 101 10.66 -5.06 -16.48
CA VAL A 101 10.70 -4.26 -15.25
C VAL A 101 10.48 -5.16 -14.04
N LEU A 102 11.02 -4.73 -12.89
CA LEU A 102 10.95 -5.51 -11.66
C LEU A 102 10.43 -4.69 -10.49
N ASP A 103 10.79 -3.40 -10.40
CA ASP A 103 10.46 -2.55 -9.25
C ASP A 103 10.56 -1.05 -9.58
N ILE A 104 9.93 -0.21 -8.76
CA ILE A 104 9.85 1.25 -8.90
C ILE A 104 9.89 1.94 -7.53
N ASN A 105 10.59 3.07 -7.41
CA ASN A 105 10.55 3.92 -6.21
C ASN A 105 9.70 5.19 -6.41
N ASP A 106 9.52 5.99 -5.36
CA ASP A 106 8.69 7.21 -5.37
C ASP A 106 9.25 8.34 -6.26
N SER A 107 10.50 8.22 -6.72
CA SER A 107 11.11 9.13 -7.68
C SER A 107 10.95 8.69 -9.14
N ASP A 108 10.09 7.72 -9.42
CA ASP A 108 9.91 7.06 -10.73
C ASP A 108 11.20 6.45 -11.29
N GLU A 109 12.11 6.03 -10.41
CA GLU A 109 13.29 5.27 -10.79
C GLU A 109 12.91 3.79 -10.88
N VAL A 110 12.99 3.20 -12.09
CA VAL A 110 12.58 1.81 -12.34
C VAL A 110 13.79 0.93 -12.54
N VAL A 111 13.85 -0.23 -11.87
CA VAL A 111 14.90 -1.23 -12.10
C VAL A 111 14.37 -2.44 -12.84
N GLY A 112 15.23 -3.07 -13.62
CA GLY A 112 14.84 -4.23 -14.42
C GLY A 112 15.99 -4.88 -15.16
N THR A 113 15.62 -5.76 -16.10
CA THR A 113 16.53 -6.42 -17.03
C THR A 113 16.10 -6.12 -18.46
N TRP A 114 17.05 -5.72 -19.30
CA TRP A 114 16.80 -5.68 -20.74
C TRP A 114 17.41 -6.90 -21.42
N GLU A 115 16.86 -7.28 -22.58
CA GLU A 115 17.34 -8.40 -23.38
C GLU A 115 17.57 -7.95 -24.82
N THR A 116 18.78 -8.17 -25.33
CA THR A 116 19.09 -7.90 -26.74
C THR A 116 18.26 -8.80 -27.66
N PRO A 117 18.10 -8.46 -28.95
CA PRO A 117 17.51 -9.37 -29.94
C PRO A 117 18.17 -10.76 -30.01
N GLN A 118 19.40 -10.91 -29.51
CA GLN A 118 20.18 -12.14 -29.47
C GLN A 118 20.01 -12.94 -28.17
N GLY A 119 19.33 -12.38 -27.16
CA GLY A 119 19.10 -13.03 -25.87
C GLY A 119 20.08 -12.66 -24.76
N ASP A 120 21.00 -11.72 -25.01
CA ASP A 120 21.91 -11.24 -23.95
C ASP A 120 21.14 -10.36 -22.98
N ARG A 121 21.24 -10.67 -21.69
CA ARG A 121 20.54 -9.98 -20.61
C ARG A 121 21.49 -9.10 -19.81
N GLU A 122 21.03 -7.92 -19.45
CA GLU A 122 21.80 -6.97 -18.62
C GLU A 122 20.83 -6.15 -17.77
N ALA A 123 21.22 -5.90 -16.52
CA ALA A 123 20.44 -5.13 -15.58
C ALA A 123 20.50 -3.63 -15.91
N PHE A 124 19.39 -2.93 -15.69
CA PHE A 124 19.29 -1.49 -15.91
C PHE A 124 18.61 -0.79 -14.74
N VAL A 125 18.84 0.51 -14.66
CA VAL A 125 17.95 1.45 -14.01
C VAL A 125 17.47 2.51 -15.00
N TYR A 126 16.19 2.85 -14.95
CA TYR A 126 15.57 3.88 -15.78
C TYR A 126 15.23 5.07 -14.90
N ARG A 127 15.80 6.24 -15.21
CA ARG A 127 15.62 7.47 -14.42
C ARG A 127 15.61 8.67 -15.35
N GLY A 128 14.62 9.55 -15.21
CA GLY A 128 14.53 10.78 -16.01
C GLY A 128 14.54 10.53 -17.52
N GLY A 129 13.80 9.52 -18.00
CA GLY A 129 13.70 9.21 -19.43
C GLY A 129 14.86 8.40 -20.02
N ASN A 130 15.87 8.05 -19.21
CA ASN A 130 17.10 7.42 -19.69
C ASN A 130 17.35 6.10 -18.99
N PHE A 131 17.85 5.13 -19.77
CA PHE A 131 18.35 3.89 -19.21
C PHE A 131 19.85 3.97 -18.92
N GLU A 132 20.23 3.45 -17.76
CA GLU A 132 21.60 3.25 -17.33
C GLU A 132 21.87 1.76 -17.10
N SER A 133 23.03 1.29 -17.58
CA SER A 133 23.48 -0.09 -17.35
C SER A 133 24.03 -0.23 -15.93
N LEU A 134 23.67 -1.33 -15.27
CA LEU A 134 24.17 -1.69 -13.94
C LEU A 134 25.21 -2.83 -14.00
N GLY A 135 25.93 -2.94 -15.13
CA GLY A 135 26.60 -4.13 -15.69
C GLY A 135 27.47 -5.06 -14.81
N MET A 136 27.66 -4.79 -13.52
CA MET A 136 28.21 -5.75 -12.56
C MET A 136 27.16 -6.71 -11.97
N PHE A 137 25.88 -6.32 -11.98
CA PHE A 137 24.81 -7.18 -11.50
C PHE A 137 24.44 -8.23 -12.54
N LYS A 138 24.45 -9.50 -12.13
CA LYS A 138 23.86 -10.60 -12.90
C LYS A 138 22.35 -10.44 -13.00
N LYS A 139 21.75 -9.92 -11.93
CA LYS A 139 20.31 -9.66 -11.79
C LYS A 139 20.08 -8.63 -10.71
N VAL A 140 19.08 -7.77 -10.92
CA VAL A 140 18.58 -6.82 -9.92
C VAL A 140 17.16 -7.25 -9.51
N PHE A 141 16.70 -6.78 -8.36
CA PHE A 141 15.42 -7.20 -7.79
C PHE A 141 14.57 -6.06 -7.25
N ARG A 142 15.20 -5.15 -6.50
CA ARG A 142 14.49 -4.09 -5.76
C ARG A 142 15.23 -2.76 -5.81
N ILE A 143 14.51 -1.67 -5.65
CA ILE A 143 14.99 -0.31 -5.46
C ILE A 143 14.19 0.36 -4.33
N ASN A 144 14.85 1.12 -3.46
CA ASN A 144 14.16 1.92 -2.43
C ASN A 144 14.17 3.43 -2.79
N ASN A 145 13.54 4.27 -1.96
CA ASN A 145 13.46 5.71 -2.17
C ASN A 145 14.80 6.45 -1.99
N ALA A 146 15.78 5.84 -1.30
CA ALA A 146 17.15 6.36 -1.30
C ALA A 146 17.86 6.15 -2.66
N GLY A 147 17.26 5.37 -3.56
CA GLY A 147 17.81 5.00 -4.86
C GLY A 147 18.81 3.84 -4.77
N ASP A 148 18.82 3.10 -3.66
CA ASP A 148 19.64 1.91 -3.46
C ASP A 148 19.07 0.76 -4.28
N ILE A 149 19.91 0.13 -5.10
CA ILE A 149 19.51 -0.99 -5.96
C ILE A 149 20.07 -2.29 -5.41
N LEU A 150 19.18 -3.23 -5.11
CA LEU A 150 19.53 -4.56 -4.63
C LEU A 150 19.63 -5.56 -5.77
N GLY A 151 20.73 -6.31 -5.81
CA GLY A 151 20.98 -7.32 -6.83
C GLY A 151 21.96 -8.40 -6.40
N VAL A 152 22.27 -9.27 -7.35
CA VAL A 152 23.25 -10.36 -7.19
C VAL A 152 24.46 -10.13 -8.10
N ILE A 153 25.65 -10.27 -7.53
CA ILE A 153 26.94 -10.10 -8.21
C ILE A 153 27.74 -11.40 -8.23
N GLU A 154 28.68 -11.53 -9.15
CA GLU A 154 29.61 -12.66 -9.20
C GLU A 154 30.78 -12.45 -8.23
N LYS A 155 30.65 -12.99 -7.02
CA LYS A 155 31.70 -12.95 -6.00
C LYS A 155 31.63 -14.22 -5.15
N PRO A 156 32.41 -15.27 -5.52
CA PRO A 156 32.33 -16.56 -4.86
C PRO A 156 32.74 -16.53 -3.38
N ARG A 157 32.03 -17.30 -2.55
CA ARG A 157 32.32 -17.57 -1.13
C ARG A 157 32.08 -19.03 -0.82
N GLY A 158 33.15 -19.78 -0.55
CA GLY A 158 33.06 -21.24 -0.43
C GLY A 158 32.46 -21.86 -1.70
N ALA A 159 31.40 -22.65 -1.55
CA ALA A 159 30.66 -23.25 -2.65
C ALA A 159 29.67 -22.29 -3.36
N LEU A 160 29.40 -21.13 -2.77
CA LEU A 160 28.42 -20.17 -3.29
C LEU A 160 29.07 -19.31 -4.39
N PRO A 161 28.59 -19.34 -5.65
CA PRO A 161 29.26 -18.65 -6.76
C PRO A 161 28.96 -17.13 -6.84
N SER A 162 27.96 -16.66 -6.10
CA SER A 162 27.44 -15.29 -6.19
C SER A 162 27.26 -14.67 -4.81
N SER A 163 27.21 -13.34 -4.75
CA SER A 163 26.87 -12.59 -3.53
C SER A 163 25.68 -11.68 -3.74
N ILE A 164 25.07 -11.25 -2.63
CA ILE A 164 24.04 -10.22 -2.58
C ILE A 164 24.73 -8.87 -2.40
N ALA A 165 24.36 -7.87 -3.20
CA ALA A 165 24.96 -6.55 -3.12
C ALA A 165 23.94 -5.44 -3.33
N VAL A 166 24.21 -4.29 -2.71
CA VAL A 166 23.47 -3.04 -2.91
C VAL A 166 24.37 -2.06 -3.64
N MET A 167 23.86 -1.46 -4.71
CA MET A 167 24.49 -0.32 -5.38
C MET A 167 23.79 0.96 -4.93
N LYS A 168 24.58 1.89 -4.41
CA LYS A 168 24.16 3.24 -4.03
C LYS A 168 24.08 4.14 -5.28
N LYS A 169 23.38 5.27 -5.15
CA LYS A 169 23.21 6.25 -6.23
C LYS A 169 24.53 6.86 -6.72
N ASP A 170 25.58 6.86 -5.91
CA ASP A 170 26.95 7.27 -6.28
C ASP A 170 27.78 6.13 -6.91
N HIS A 171 27.14 5.00 -7.22
CA HIS A 171 27.71 3.75 -7.74
C HIS A 171 28.65 3.02 -6.76
N THR A 172 28.66 3.42 -5.49
CA THR A 172 29.29 2.61 -4.44
C THR A 172 28.55 1.29 -4.30
N VAL A 173 29.28 0.18 -4.27
CA VAL A 173 28.68 -1.16 -4.15
C VAL A 173 29.06 -1.78 -2.82
N ILE A 174 28.04 -2.13 -2.05
CA ILE A 174 28.14 -2.78 -0.74
C ILE A 174 27.78 -4.24 -0.93
N ASP A 175 28.75 -5.13 -0.68
CA ASP A 175 28.50 -6.56 -0.68
C ASP A 175 28.00 -7.00 0.71
N ILE A 176 26.77 -7.49 0.77
CA ILE A 176 26.07 -7.79 2.02
C ILE A 176 26.69 -8.98 2.76
N LEU A 177 27.35 -9.88 2.03
CA LEU A 177 28.05 -11.01 2.63
C LEU A 177 29.51 -10.68 2.96
N GLU A 178 29.93 -9.42 2.81
CA GLU A 178 31.26 -8.99 3.25
C GLU A 178 31.33 -8.92 4.77
N GLY A 179 32.37 -9.50 5.36
CA GLY A 179 32.48 -9.62 6.81
C GLY A 179 31.66 -10.77 7.42
N VAL A 180 30.80 -11.45 6.65
CA VAL A 180 30.14 -12.69 7.08
C VAL A 180 31.18 -13.81 7.09
N THR A 181 31.35 -14.46 8.24
CA THR A 181 32.35 -15.52 8.42
C THR A 181 31.76 -16.90 8.19
N ASP A 182 32.59 -17.79 7.67
CA ASP A 182 32.23 -19.19 7.53
C ASP A 182 32.04 -19.84 8.91
N CYS A 183 31.03 -20.69 9.07
CA CYS A 183 30.78 -21.44 10.30
C CYS A 183 30.61 -22.93 10.05
N ASP A 184 30.92 -23.71 11.07
CA ASP A 184 30.80 -25.16 11.06
C ASP A 184 29.54 -25.59 11.81
N THR A 185 28.53 -26.03 11.07
CA THR A 185 27.26 -26.52 11.65
C THR A 185 27.41 -27.79 12.49
N SER A 186 28.56 -28.47 12.45
CA SER A 186 28.88 -29.61 13.33
C SER A 186 29.32 -29.19 14.74
N VAL A 187 29.62 -27.90 14.94
CA VAL A 187 30.02 -27.33 16.23
C VAL A 187 28.87 -26.51 16.80
N ASP A 188 28.33 -26.95 17.94
CA ASP A 188 27.21 -26.28 18.59
C ASP A 188 27.55 -24.83 18.95
N GLY A 189 26.68 -23.91 18.55
CA GLY A 189 26.85 -22.47 18.75
C GLY A 189 27.88 -21.78 17.85
N ASP A 190 28.49 -22.48 16.88
CA ASP A 190 29.42 -21.85 15.95
C ASP A 190 28.69 -20.93 14.96
N CYS A 191 27.57 -21.36 14.41
CA CYS A 191 26.75 -20.50 13.55
C CYS A 191 25.90 -19.49 14.37
N GLY A 192 25.63 -18.32 13.79
CA GLY A 192 24.94 -17.23 14.47
C GLY A 192 24.96 -15.92 13.68
N LEU A 193 24.97 -14.79 14.40
CA LEU A 193 25.03 -13.45 13.78
C LEU A 193 26.29 -13.30 12.93
N ASN A 194 26.14 -12.84 11.70
CA ASN A 194 27.23 -12.66 10.71
C ASN A 194 28.04 -13.94 10.45
N ARG A 195 27.39 -15.11 10.55
CA ARG A 195 28.01 -16.39 10.23
C ARG A 195 27.10 -17.27 9.38
N ILE A 196 27.62 -17.80 8.28
CA ILE A 196 26.93 -18.69 7.35
C ILE A 196 27.89 -19.84 7.01
N ASP A 197 27.40 -21.08 7.02
CA ASP A 197 28.14 -22.25 6.54
C ASP A 197 28.23 -22.21 5.02
N PHE A 198 29.35 -21.75 4.46
CA PHE A 198 29.52 -21.56 3.02
C PHE A 198 29.95 -22.84 2.28
N ASP A 199 30.07 -23.98 2.96
CA ASP A 199 30.61 -25.21 2.37
C ASP A 199 29.65 -25.87 1.37
N HIS A 200 28.34 -25.60 1.47
CA HIS A 200 27.34 -26.35 0.72
C HIS A 200 26.27 -25.53 -0.01
N TRP A 201 26.19 -24.21 0.21
CA TRP A 201 25.29 -23.35 -0.57
C TRP A 201 25.84 -23.16 -1.97
N ASN A 202 25.01 -23.37 -2.99
CA ASN A 202 25.46 -23.26 -4.39
C ASN A 202 24.61 -22.29 -5.22
N GLN A 203 23.59 -21.67 -4.62
CA GLN A 203 22.72 -20.71 -5.29
C GLN A 203 22.17 -19.66 -4.31
N VAL A 204 22.17 -18.40 -4.75
CA VAL A 204 21.29 -17.35 -4.22
C VAL A 204 19.99 -17.42 -5.02
N GLU A 205 18.85 -17.55 -4.34
CA GLU A 205 17.54 -17.60 -4.98
C GLU A 205 17.08 -16.20 -5.40
N ASP A 206 16.17 -16.15 -6.38
CA ASP A 206 15.60 -14.90 -6.91
C ASP A 206 14.64 -14.19 -5.95
N ASN A 207 14.29 -14.85 -4.85
CA ASN A 207 13.41 -14.30 -3.82
C ASN A 207 14.26 -13.48 -2.83
N ILE A 208 14.46 -12.22 -3.19
CA ILE A 208 15.21 -11.23 -2.40
C ILE A 208 14.32 -9.98 -2.24
N ASP A 209 14.36 -9.36 -1.06
CA ASP A 209 13.63 -8.12 -0.79
C ASP A 209 14.49 -7.04 -0.13
N LEU A 210 14.12 -5.79 -0.31
CA LEU A 210 14.71 -4.56 0.22
C LEU A 210 13.58 -3.68 0.74
N ASN A 211 13.75 -3.07 1.92
CA ASN A 211 12.83 -2.05 2.41
C ASN A 211 13.47 -0.65 2.44
N GLU A 212 12.70 0.36 2.84
CA GLU A 212 13.14 1.76 2.85
C GLU A 212 14.24 2.04 3.86
N LYS A 213 14.39 1.19 4.88
CA LYS A 213 15.47 1.26 5.87
C LYS A 213 16.79 0.64 5.39
N GLY A 214 16.80 0.05 4.19
CA GLY A 214 17.96 -0.68 3.67
C GLY A 214 18.15 -2.06 4.31
N GLU A 215 17.12 -2.59 4.97
CA GLU A 215 17.08 -3.96 5.44
C GLU A 215 16.76 -4.89 4.27
N ILE A 216 17.35 -6.08 4.30
CA ILE A 216 17.32 -7.01 3.18
C ILE A 216 16.92 -8.39 3.68
N THR A 217 16.16 -9.11 2.86
CA THR A 217 15.95 -10.54 3.06
C THR A 217 16.35 -11.31 1.82
N PHE A 218 16.96 -12.48 1.98
CA PHE A 218 17.40 -13.31 0.86
C PHE A 218 17.35 -14.80 1.21
N ILE A 219 17.38 -15.65 0.18
CA ILE A 219 17.39 -17.11 0.35
C ILE A 219 18.63 -17.72 -0.30
N LEU A 220 19.30 -18.60 0.44
CA LEU A 220 20.33 -19.48 -0.07
C LEU A 220 19.76 -20.87 -0.30
N ARG A 221 20.21 -21.53 -1.36
CA ARG A 221 19.84 -22.90 -1.70
C ARG A 221 21.04 -23.80 -1.89
N ALA A 222 20.91 -25.01 -1.37
CA ALA A 222 21.82 -26.12 -1.56
C ALA A 222 21.08 -27.29 -2.21
N HIS A 223 21.74 -27.99 -3.13
CA HIS A 223 21.19 -29.16 -3.80
C HIS A 223 22.01 -30.41 -3.46
N SER A 224 21.36 -31.44 -2.94
CA SER A 224 21.99 -32.71 -2.58
C SER A 224 21.13 -33.88 -3.06
N GLY A 225 21.53 -34.48 -4.19
CA GLY A 225 20.80 -35.58 -4.82
C GLY A 225 19.38 -35.17 -5.20
N ALA A 226 18.37 -35.89 -4.73
CA ALA A 226 16.97 -35.56 -5.00
C ALA A 226 16.38 -34.49 -4.05
N CYS A 227 17.19 -33.81 -3.22
CA CYS A 227 16.71 -32.85 -2.24
C CYS A 227 17.32 -31.46 -2.46
N SER A 228 16.53 -30.42 -2.16
CA SER A 228 16.98 -29.04 -2.05
C SER A 228 16.73 -28.53 -0.64
N THR A 229 17.74 -27.95 -0.01
CA THR A 229 17.62 -27.22 1.26
C THR A 229 17.63 -25.74 0.94
N TYR A 230 16.78 -24.99 1.63
CA TYR A 230 16.68 -23.54 1.52
C TYR A 230 16.80 -22.92 2.89
N GLU A 231 17.51 -21.81 2.97
CA GLU A 231 17.62 -20.99 4.18
C GLU A 231 17.35 -19.53 3.86
N ALA A 232 16.43 -18.95 4.61
CA ALA A 232 16.11 -17.53 4.57
C ALA A 232 16.94 -16.79 5.61
N TYR A 233 17.47 -15.65 5.19
CA TYR A 233 18.30 -14.76 5.98
C TYR A 233 17.75 -13.34 5.94
N SER A 234 17.99 -12.58 7.00
CA SER A 234 17.84 -11.13 7.03
C SER A 234 19.21 -10.45 7.11
N TYR A 235 19.27 -9.20 6.69
CA TYR A 235 20.36 -8.27 6.92
C TYR A 235 19.75 -6.93 7.35
N ALA A 236 20.30 -6.33 8.40
CA ALA A 236 20.02 -4.95 8.76
C ALA A 236 21.36 -4.18 8.87
N PRO A 237 21.47 -2.94 8.35
CA PRO A 237 22.74 -2.21 8.31
C PRO A 237 23.50 -2.12 9.64
N ASP A 238 22.77 -1.91 10.75
CA ASP A 238 23.36 -1.74 12.09
C ASP A 238 23.62 -3.05 12.84
N VAL A 239 23.23 -4.19 12.25
CA VAL A 239 23.24 -5.50 12.92
C VAL A 239 24.04 -6.53 12.14
N GLY A 240 23.83 -6.58 10.83
CA GLY A 240 24.39 -7.58 9.92
C GLY A 240 23.43 -8.74 9.63
N VAL A 241 23.97 -9.87 9.20
CA VAL A 241 23.24 -11.00 8.64
C VAL A 241 22.79 -11.98 9.73
N ARG A 242 21.52 -12.40 9.70
CA ARG A 242 20.92 -13.37 10.63
C ARG A 242 20.15 -14.45 9.87
N HIS A 243 20.18 -15.67 10.40
CA HIS A 243 19.34 -16.76 9.93
C HIS A 243 17.90 -16.60 10.46
N LEU A 244 16.91 -16.77 9.58
CA LEU A 244 15.49 -16.71 9.93
C LEU A 244 14.84 -18.10 9.95
N PHE A 245 15.01 -18.86 8.87
CA PHE A 245 14.24 -20.07 8.66
C PHE A 245 14.94 -21.03 7.69
N GLN A 246 14.91 -22.33 8.02
CA GLN A 246 15.45 -23.40 7.19
C GLN A 246 14.37 -24.41 6.82
N ARG A 247 14.35 -24.87 5.57
CA ARG A 247 13.53 -26.03 5.19
C ARG A 247 14.15 -26.84 4.05
N ARG A 248 14.09 -28.16 4.20
CA ARG A 248 14.53 -29.13 3.19
C ARG A 248 13.33 -29.76 2.48
N PHE A 249 13.39 -29.79 1.15
CA PHE A 249 12.41 -30.47 0.30
C PHE A 249 13.09 -31.56 -0.51
N CYS A 250 12.57 -32.78 -0.43
CA CYS A 250 13.01 -33.89 -1.26
C CYS A 250 11.97 -34.20 -2.35
N MET A 251 12.43 -34.61 -3.53
CA MET A 251 11.56 -35.01 -4.61
C MET A 251 10.65 -36.14 -4.15
N THR A 252 9.36 -35.98 -4.42
CA THR A 252 8.38 -37.06 -4.31
C THR A 252 7.82 -37.33 -5.71
N PRO A 253 7.17 -38.49 -5.95
CA PRO A 253 6.46 -38.75 -7.21
C PRO A 253 5.41 -37.69 -7.56
N ALA A 254 4.96 -36.90 -6.59
CA ALA A 254 3.96 -35.84 -6.77
C ALA A 254 4.56 -34.42 -6.86
N GLY A 255 5.87 -34.32 -7.03
CA GLY A 255 6.60 -33.06 -7.22
C GLY A 255 7.39 -32.63 -5.99
N THR A 256 8.26 -31.65 -6.19
CA THR A 256 9.19 -31.11 -5.19
C THR A 256 8.62 -29.86 -4.56
N GLY A 257 8.85 -29.68 -3.26
CA GLY A 257 8.59 -28.41 -2.59
C GLY A 257 9.58 -27.32 -2.98
N SER A 258 9.22 -26.07 -2.72
CA SER A 258 10.04 -24.88 -3.01
C SER A 258 9.57 -23.71 -2.17
N PHE A 259 10.46 -22.75 -1.93
CA PHE A 259 10.05 -21.41 -1.51
C PHE A 259 9.43 -20.72 -2.73
N LYS A 260 8.38 -19.93 -2.49
CA LYS A 260 7.66 -19.22 -3.55
C LYS A 260 7.90 -17.73 -3.50
N LYS A 261 7.95 -17.17 -2.29
CA LYS A 261 8.11 -15.75 -2.11
C LYS A 261 8.77 -15.45 -0.77
N LEU A 262 9.50 -14.36 -0.78
CA LEU A 262 10.04 -13.66 0.36
C LEU A 262 9.60 -12.22 0.19
N SER A 263 8.97 -11.64 1.20
CA SER A 263 8.56 -10.25 1.20
C SER A 263 8.87 -9.59 2.54
N LEU A 264 9.31 -8.34 2.50
CA LEU A 264 9.69 -7.53 3.65
C LEU A 264 8.95 -6.19 3.57
N ASN A 265 8.42 -5.72 4.70
CA ASN A 265 7.89 -4.36 4.83
C ASN A 265 8.81 -3.47 5.69
N ASP A 266 8.52 -2.17 5.77
CA ASP A 266 9.34 -1.20 6.53
C ASP A 266 9.20 -1.35 8.04
N ASN A 267 8.17 -2.06 8.50
CA ASN A 267 8.01 -2.45 9.90
C ASN A 267 8.91 -3.64 10.29
N GLY A 268 9.74 -4.14 9.38
CA GLY A 268 10.66 -5.26 9.63
C GLY A 268 9.93 -6.60 9.72
N MET A 269 8.72 -6.72 9.16
CA MET A 269 8.01 -8.00 9.07
C MET A 269 8.40 -8.74 7.79
N VAL A 270 8.80 -9.99 7.94
CA VAL A 270 9.23 -10.89 6.86
C VAL A 270 8.16 -11.95 6.62
N LEU A 271 7.57 -11.94 5.44
CA LEU A 271 6.64 -12.97 4.96
C LEU A 271 7.37 -14.00 4.10
N ILE A 272 7.28 -15.27 4.49
CA ILE A 272 7.89 -16.40 3.78
C ILE A 272 6.78 -17.31 3.24
N GLY A 273 6.64 -17.37 1.92
CA GLY A 273 5.69 -18.25 1.23
C GLY A 273 6.34 -19.58 0.82
N ILE A 274 5.73 -20.70 1.19
CA ILE A 274 6.30 -22.04 1.03
C ILE A 274 5.31 -22.98 0.31
N ARG A 275 5.82 -23.72 -0.67
CA ARG A 275 5.14 -24.87 -1.27
C ARG A 275 5.78 -26.16 -0.73
N PRO A 276 5.10 -26.95 0.12
CA PRO A 276 5.69 -28.14 0.75
C PRO A 276 6.04 -29.29 -0.22
N GLY A 277 5.44 -29.33 -1.42
CA GLY A 277 5.68 -30.37 -2.42
C GLY A 277 4.79 -31.61 -2.23
N GLY A 278 4.83 -32.52 -3.21
CA GLY A 278 4.01 -33.73 -3.23
C GLY A 278 2.51 -33.49 -3.42
N TRP A 279 1.69 -34.49 -3.05
CA TRP A 279 0.22 -34.39 -3.06
C TRP A 279 -0.33 -33.52 -1.93
N ALA A 280 0.54 -32.83 -1.17
CA ALA A 280 0.10 -31.94 -0.12
C ALA A 280 -0.76 -30.83 -0.74
N PRO A 281 -2.06 -30.77 -0.45
CA PRO A 281 -2.95 -29.79 -1.07
C PRO A 281 -2.72 -28.38 -0.50
N PHE A 282 -1.80 -28.23 0.46
CA PHE A 282 -1.67 -27.07 1.31
C PHE A 282 -0.37 -26.29 1.03
N GLY A 283 -0.43 -24.98 0.77
CA GLY A 283 0.74 -24.10 0.83
C GLY A 283 0.87 -23.51 2.24
N ASP A 284 2.09 -23.34 2.72
CA ASP A 284 2.36 -22.76 4.04
C ASP A 284 2.86 -21.33 3.87
N ALA A 285 2.54 -20.44 4.80
CA ALA A 285 3.24 -19.18 4.95
C ALA A 285 3.65 -18.95 6.40
N LYS A 286 4.76 -18.25 6.58
CA LYS A 286 5.33 -17.93 7.88
C LYS A 286 5.61 -16.44 7.97
N LEU A 287 5.47 -15.89 9.17
CA LEU A 287 5.83 -14.53 9.49
C LEU A 287 6.99 -14.54 10.47
N TYR A 288 8.00 -13.73 10.19
CA TYR A 288 9.12 -13.47 11.09
C TYR A 288 9.29 -11.97 11.27
N SER A 289 9.95 -11.54 12.34
CA SER A 289 10.58 -10.21 12.35
C SER A 289 11.95 -10.28 11.66
N ILE A 290 12.46 -9.13 11.23
CA ILE A 290 13.81 -8.98 10.67
C ILE A 290 14.89 -9.44 11.66
N ASP A 291 14.60 -9.37 12.96
CA ASP A 291 15.47 -9.83 14.04
C ASP A 291 15.49 -11.36 14.23
N GLY A 292 14.61 -12.09 13.53
CA GLY A 292 14.54 -13.56 13.58
C GLY A 292 13.52 -14.14 14.56
N GLU A 293 12.60 -13.33 15.09
CA GLU A 293 11.52 -13.83 15.95
C GLU A 293 10.39 -14.42 15.10
N ASP A 294 9.94 -15.64 15.39
CA ASP A 294 8.77 -16.23 14.72
C ASP A 294 7.48 -15.53 15.19
N ARG A 295 6.87 -14.80 14.26
CA ARG A 295 5.61 -14.06 14.46
C ARG A 295 4.41 -14.79 13.86
N THR A 296 4.59 -16.05 13.43
CA THR A 296 3.49 -16.89 12.93
C THR A 296 2.50 -17.29 14.02
N PRO A 297 2.93 -17.71 15.24
CA PRO A 297 2.00 -18.21 16.25
C PRO A 297 0.89 -17.22 16.61
N GLY A 298 -0.35 -17.71 16.67
CA GLY A 298 -1.52 -16.89 16.99
C GLY A 298 -2.07 -16.04 15.83
N THR A 299 -1.50 -16.18 14.63
CA THR A 299 -2.03 -15.55 13.41
C THR A 299 -2.86 -16.53 12.58
N VAL A 300 -3.62 -16.02 11.61
CA VAL A 300 -4.37 -16.82 10.61
C VAL A 300 -3.46 -17.68 9.71
N LEU A 301 -2.15 -17.41 9.70
CA LEU A 301 -1.11 -18.16 8.97
C LEU A 301 -0.53 -19.33 9.78
N ASP A 302 -0.86 -19.43 11.06
CA ASP A 302 -0.47 -20.58 11.87
C ASP A 302 -1.27 -21.81 11.43
N SER A 303 -0.60 -22.82 10.86
CA SER A 303 -1.24 -24.05 10.40
C SER A 303 -1.95 -24.84 11.50
N SER A 304 -1.63 -24.58 12.77
CA SER A 304 -2.33 -25.18 13.91
C SER A 304 -3.65 -24.46 14.26
N SER A 305 -3.78 -23.20 13.84
CA SER A 305 -5.01 -22.43 13.97
C SER A 305 -6.04 -22.87 12.92
N HIS A 306 -7.31 -22.90 13.32
CA HIS A 306 -8.41 -23.32 12.47
C HIS A 306 -9.42 -22.17 12.36
N PRO A 307 -9.92 -21.90 11.14
CA PRO A 307 -10.97 -20.92 10.93
C PRO A 307 -12.28 -21.36 11.62
N PRO A 308 -13.17 -20.43 11.98
CA PRO A 308 -14.52 -20.75 12.43
C PRO A 308 -15.25 -21.71 11.47
N ALA A 309 -16.02 -22.64 12.04
CA ALA A 309 -16.73 -23.65 11.25
C ALA A 309 -17.67 -22.99 10.22
N GLY A 310 -17.56 -23.41 8.96
CA GLY A 310 -18.40 -22.92 7.87
C GLY A 310 -17.96 -21.60 7.24
N LEU A 311 -16.96 -20.90 7.79
CA LEU A 311 -16.38 -19.71 7.15
C LEU A 311 -15.69 -20.07 5.83
N PHE A 312 -15.09 -21.26 5.79
CA PHE A 312 -14.43 -21.81 4.63
C PHE A 312 -14.86 -23.27 4.41
N ILE A 313 -15.00 -23.68 3.14
CA ILE A 313 -15.49 -25.01 2.75
C ILE A 313 -14.45 -26.13 3.08
N ASP A 314 -13.19 -25.75 3.32
CA ASP A 314 -12.12 -26.51 3.99
C ASP A 314 -11.12 -25.51 4.65
N ASN A 315 -9.99 -25.97 5.22
CA ASN A 315 -8.87 -25.13 5.70
C ASN A 315 -8.18 -24.36 4.54
N SER A 316 -8.97 -23.59 3.79
CA SER A 316 -8.70 -23.13 2.42
C SER A 316 -7.80 -21.91 2.31
N ILE A 317 -7.40 -21.31 3.45
CA ILE A 317 -6.20 -20.47 3.45
C ILE A 317 -5.03 -21.30 2.95
N TYR A 318 -4.97 -22.57 3.37
CA TYR A 318 -3.93 -23.49 2.97
C TYR A 318 -4.29 -24.19 1.65
N SER A 319 -5.57 -24.45 1.36
CA SER A 319 -5.96 -25.27 0.19
C SER A 319 -5.72 -24.61 -1.17
N GLY A 320 -4.88 -25.27 -1.96
CA GLY A 320 -4.47 -24.89 -3.30
C GLY A 320 -3.62 -23.62 -3.32
N TYR A 321 -2.32 -23.80 -3.13
CA TYR A 321 -1.25 -22.84 -3.47
C TYR A 321 -1.57 -21.36 -3.17
N PRO A 322 -1.73 -20.95 -1.90
CA PRO A 322 -1.61 -19.55 -1.52
C PRO A 322 -0.15 -19.11 -1.72
N ALA A 323 0.24 -18.82 -2.96
CA ALA A 323 1.48 -18.10 -3.18
C ALA A 323 1.19 -16.64 -2.81
N PHE A 324 1.57 -16.25 -1.60
CA PHE A 324 1.58 -14.85 -1.20
C PHE A 324 2.68 -14.12 -1.96
N HIS A 325 2.41 -12.87 -2.32
CA HIS A 325 3.34 -12.03 -3.08
C HIS A 325 3.99 -10.99 -2.20
N THR A 326 3.20 -10.27 -1.42
CA THR A 326 3.70 -9.07 -0.76
C THR A 326 2.96 -8.80 0.54
N ILE A 327 3.62 -8.09 1.44
CA ILE A 327 3.07 -7.55 2.67
C ILE A 327 3.39 -6.05 2.73
N ASN A 328 2.38 -5.20 2.97
CA ASN A 328 2.62 -3.76 3.15
C ASN A 328 2.82 -3.39 4.64
N ASN A 329 3.04 -2.11 4.93
CA ASN A 329 3.29 -1.61 6.28
C ASN A 329 2.08 -1.75 7.20
N SER A 330 0.87 -1.65 6.66
CA SER A 330 -0.39 -1.94 7.38
C SER A 330 -0.56 -3.42 7.74
N GLY A 331 0.32 -4.29 7.23
CA GLY A 331 0.30 -5.73 7.49
C GLY A 331 -0.74 -6.50 6.66
N VAL A 332 -1.26 -5.86 5.60
CA VAL A 332 -2.09 -6.50 4.59
C VAL A 332 -1.21 -7.38 3.74
N ILE A 333 -1.63 -8.63 3.54
CA ILE A 333 -0.90 -9.61 2.74
C ILE A 333 -1.72 -9.95 1.52
N VAL A 334 -1.12 -9.81 0.34
CA VAL A 334 -1.76 -10.15 -0.94
C VAL A 334 -1.12 -11.40 -1.52
N GLY A 335 -1.94 -12.34 -1.99
CA GLY A 335 -1.47 -13.56 -2.65
C GLY A 335 -2.29 -13.95 -3.88
N ASN A 336 -1.93 -15.05 -4.54
CA ASN A 336 -2.58 -15.49 -5.77
C ASN A 336 -4.06 -15.81 -5.62
N ARG A 337 -4.49 -16.34 -4.47
CA ARG A 337 -5.87 -16.79 -4.26
C ARG A 337 -6.59 -16.04 -3.16
N ARG A 338 -5.85 -15.42 -2.24
CA ARG A 338 -6.40 -14.78 -1.06
C ARG A 338 -5.59 -13.56 -0.70
N SER A 339 -6.27 -12.64 -0.06
CA SER A 339 -5.67 -11.49 0.60
C SER A 339 -6.13 -11.45 2.05
N ILE A 340 -5.23 -11.06 2.95
CA ILE A 340 -5.41 -11.06 4.39
C ILE A 340 -5.29 -9.61 4.85
N PHE A 341 -6.39 -9.04 5.33
CA PHE A 341 -6.42 -7.67 5.85
C PHE A 341 -6.26 -7.63 7.38
N SER A 342 -6.47 -8.76 8.06
CA SER A 342 -6.09 -8.94 9.45
C SER A 342 -5.36 -10.25 9.67
N LYS A 343 -4.20 -10.16 10.32
CA LYS A 343 -3.39 -11.33 10.69
C LYS A 343 -4.03 -12.17 11.79
N THR A 344 -5.02 -11.64 12.52
CA THR A 344 -5.63 -12.33 13.69
C THR A 344 -7.13 -12.58 13.53
N ASP A 345 -7.77 -11.96 12.53
CA ASP A 345 -9.20 -12.13 12.27
C ASP A 345 -9.44 -12.86 10.94
N TYR A 346 -9.95 -14.09 11.05
CA TYR A 346 -10.28 -14.92 9.89
C TYR A 346 -11.40 -14.34 9.01
N TYR A 347 -12.27 -13.48 9.55
CA TYR A 347 -13.33 -12.84 8.76
C TYR A 347 -12.79 -11.76 7.81
N GLN A 348 -11.53 -11.35 7.99
CA GLN A 348 -10.81 -10.42 7.12
C GLN A 348 -9.82 -11.13 6.20
N VAL A 349 -10.12 -12.39 5.87
CA VAL A 349 -9.41 -13.15 4.83
C VAL A 349 -10.35 -13.37 3.66
N TYR A 350 -10.03 -12.72 2.55
CA TYR A 350 -10.90 -12.72 1.37
C TYR A 350 -10.33 -13.60 0.25
N ASN A 351 -11.24 -14.18 -0.54
CA ASN A 351 -10.88 -14.88 -1.77
C ASN A 351 -10.70 -13.87 -2.89
N ASN A 352 -9.57 -13.90 -3.58
CA ASN A 352 -9.28 -12.94 -4.67
C ASN A 352 -10.15 -13.16 -5.90
N LYS A 353 -10.84 -14.30 -6.01
CA LYS A 353 -11.92 -14.46 -6.97
C LYS A 353 -13.07 -13.48 -6.71
N ASP A 354 -13.41 -13.28 -5.44
CA ASP A 354 -14.54 -12.45 -5.03
C ASP A 354 -14.08 -10.99 -4.83
N LEU A 355 -12.89 -10.80 -4.24
CA LEU A 355 -12.30 -9.48 -3.98
C LEU A 355 -11.80 -8.78 -5.25
N LEU A 356 -11.12 -9.51 -6.14
CA LEU A 356 -10.41 -8.94 -7.29
C LEU A 356 -10.89 -9.50 -8.65
N GLY A 357 -11.95 -10.31 -8.66
CA GLY A 357 -12.52 -10.89 -9.88
C GLY A 357 -11.68 -12.02 -10.51
N GLY A 358 -10.86 -12.72 -9.73
CA GLY A 358 -10.03 -13.84 -10.21
C GLY A 358 -8.71 -13.41 -10.85
N SER A 359 -8.18 -12.28 -10.41
CA SER A 359 -6.92 -11.73 -10.86
C SER A 359 -5.68 -12.37 -10.22
N GLU A 360 -4.53 -12.12 -10.82
CA GLU A 360 -3.20 -12.42 -10.27
C GLU A 360 -2.54 -11.11 -9.81
N PRO A 361 -2.69 -10.75 -8.53
CA PRO A 361 -1.94 -9.63 -7.98
C PRO A 361 -0.44 -9.90 -8.02
N LYS A 362 0.35 -8.83 -8.06
CA LYS A 362 1.82 -8.85 -8.08
C LYS A 362 2.39 -8.04 -6.94
N ASP A 363 1.77 -6.91 -6.63
CA ASP A 363 2.25 -5.99 -5.62
C ASP A 363 1.12 -5.15 -4.99
N ILE A 364 1.42 -4.48 -3.87
CA ILE A 364 0.51 -3.61 -3.12
C ILE A 364 1.32 -2.50 -2.41
N ASN A 365 0.83 -1.26 -2.41
CA ASN A 365 1.43 -0.17 -1.62
C ASN A 365 0.75 -0.01 -0.24
N ASN A 366 1.16 0.97 0.57
CA ASN A 366 0.57 1.19 1.90
C ASN A 366 -0.83 1.79 1.87
N ASN A 367 -1.24 2.34 0.73
CA ASN A 367 -2.59 2.82 0.46
C ASN A 367 -3.53 1.70 0.00
N ASN A 368 -3.09 0.45 0.17
CA ASN A 368 -3.77 -0.77 -0.23
C ASN A 368 -4.14 -0.84 -1.72
N VAL A 369 -3.50 -0.07 -2.58
CA VAL A 369 -3.68 -0.17 -4.02
C VAL A 369 -2.92 -1.40 -4.51
N ILE A 370 -3.64 -2.34 -5.11
CA ILE A 370 -3.11 -3.61 -5.59
C ILE A 370 -2.88 -3.52 -7.10
N VAL A 371 -1.73 -4.02 -7.57
CA VAL A 371 -1.43 -4.11 -9.00
C VAL A 371 -1.18 -5.54 -9.44
N GLY A 372 -1.40 -5.82 -10.71
CA GLY A 372 -1.17 -7.15 -11.26
C GLY A 372 -1.75 -7.34 -12.64
N LYS A 373 -2.35 -8.51 -12.87
CA LYS A 373 -3.00 -8.85 -14.14
C LYS A 373 -4.30 -9.63 -13.96
N PHE A 374 -5.21 -9.50 -14.91
CA PHE A 374 -6.44 -10.31 -14.96
C PHE A 374 -6.59 -10.98 -16.32
N TRP A 375 -7.33 -12.10 -16.37
CA TRP A 375 -7.67 -12.79 -17.61
C TRP A 375 -8.99 -12.23 -18.15
N ASP A 376 -8.99 -11.75 -19.40
CA ASP A 376 -10.19 -11.16 -20.04
C ASP A 376 -10.93 -12.15 -20.97
N GLU A 377 -10.73 -13.45 -20.75
CA GLU A 377 -11.15 -14.56 -21.62
C GLU A 377 -10.26 -14.79 -22.84
N THR A 378 -9.47 -13.80 -23.28
CA THR A 378 -8.60 -13.91 -24.45
C THR A 378 -7.11 -13.88 -24.10
N ARG A 379 -6.72 -13.01 -23.17
CA ARG A 379 -5.35 -12.81 -22.73
C ARG A 379 -5.26 -12.21 -21.33
N TYR A 380 -4.05 -12.19 -20.79
CA TYR A 380 -3.77 -11.44 -19.57
C TYR A 380 -3.61 -9.94 -19.85
N LYS A 381 -4.19 -9.12 -18.97
CA LYS A 381 -4.17 -7.66 -19.03
C LYS A 381 -3.71 -7.04 -17.73
N ALA A 382 -2.88 -6.02 -17.81
CA ALA A 382 -2.44 -5.22 -16.68
C ALA A 382 -3.63 -4.51 -16.02
N ALA A 383 -3.68 -4.53 -14.70
CA ALA A 383 -4.73 -3.84 -13.95
C ALA A 383 -4.27 -3.36 -12.59
N VAL A 384 -5.06 -2.40 -12.10
CA VAL A 384 -5.00 -1.82 -10.76
C VAL A 384 -6.32 -2.12 -10.06
N TRP A 385 -6.26 -2.38 -8.77
CA TRP A 385 -7.41 -2.47 -7.89
C TRP A 385 -7.23 -1.49 -6.75
N SER A 386 -8.19 -0.58 -6.55
CA SER A 386 -8.23 0.35 -5.41
C SER A 386 -9.59 0.33 -4.72
N SER A 387 -9.64 0.62 -3.42
CA SER A 387 -10.88 0.69 -2.64
C SER A 387 -11.83 1.75 -3.20
N GLU A 388 -13.14 1.50 -3.17
CA GLU A 388 -14.12 2.58 -3.39
C GLU A 388 -13.91 3.69 -2.35
N GLY A 389 -13.49 4.89 -2.81
CA GLY A 389 -13.26 6.06 -1.95
C GLY A 389 -11.79 6.36 -1.62
N GLU A 390 -10.86 5.45 -1.91
CA GLU A 390 -9.42 5.67 -1.67
C GLU A 390 -8.71 6.07 -2.96
N THR A 391 -8.88 7.33 -3.35
CA THR A 391 -7.82 8.05 -4.07
C THR A 391 -7.08 8.88 -3.04
N GLY A 392 -6.09 8.28 -2.40
CA GLY A 392 -5.15 8.97 -1.51
C GLY A 392 -4.77 8.14 -0.29
N GLY A 393 -3.59 8.41 0.26
CA GLY A 393 -2.99 7.55 1.27
C GLY A 393 -3.60 7.65 2.65
N ASN A 394 -3.22 6.72 3.52
CA ASN A 394 -3.67 6.71 4.92
C ASN A 394 -3.16 7.98 5.63
N ILE A 395 -3.98 9.02 5.71
CA ILE A 395 -3.61 10.32 6.28
C ILE A 395 -3.09 10.14 7.71
N GLN A 396 -1.87 10.60 7.97
CA GLN A 396 -1.24 10.66 9.28
C GLN A 396 -1.26 12.12 9.77
N ILE A 397 -1.39 12.32 11.09
CA ILE A 397 -1.37 13.66 11.69
C ILE A 397 -0.01 13.88 12.34
N ASP A 398 0.99 14.27 11.56
CA ASP A 398 2.40 14.38 11.98
C ASP A 398 3.13 15.65 11.51
N GLY A 399 2.50 16.47 10.68
CA GLY A 399 3.02 17.71 10.10
C GLY A 399 3.80 17.51 8.80
N GLN A 400 3.74 16.32 8.21
CA GLN A 400 4.35 15.96 6.92
C GLN A 400 3.26 15.68 5.88
N PHE A 401 3.02 16.64 4.99
CA PHE A 401 1.85 16.60 4.13
C PHE A 401 1.97 15.77 2.83
N PHE A 402 2.86 14.78 2.78
CA PHE A 402 3.10 13.96 1.58
C PHE A 402 1.95 12.97 1.31
N ASP A 403 1.29 12.53 2.38
CA ASP A 403 0.09 11.70 2.36
C ASP A 403 -1.14 12.42 1.78
N TRP A 404 -1.16 13.75 1.79
CA TRP A 404 -2.15 14.58 1.11
C TRP A 404 -1.92 14.72 -0.41
N ASP A 405 -0.83 14.19 -0.94
CA ASP A 405 -0.56 14.22 -2.38
C ASP A 405 -1.61 13.38 -3.14
N GLY A 406 -2.24 13.99 -4.16
CA GLY A 406 -3.32 13.39 -4.94
C GLY A 406 -4.73 13.73 -4.48
N TYR A 407 -4.90 14.36 -3.31
CA TYR A 407 -6.19 14.93 -2.91
C TYR A 407 -6.43 16.28 -3.60
N ALA A 408 -7.63 16.47 -4.14
CA ALA A 408 -8.02 17.76 -4.72
C ALA A 408 -8.12 18.83 -3.63
N SER A 409 -7.61 20.03 -3.91
CA SER A 409 -7.78 21.20 -3.05
C SER A 409 -8.90 22.11 -3.52
N TYR A 410 -9.47 22.81 -2.55
CA TYR A 410 -10.31 23.98 -2.72
C TYR A 410 -9.42 25.19 -2.54
N THR A 411 -9.31 26.01 -3.58
CA THR A 411 -8.44 27.19 -3.60
C THR A 411 -9.19 28.41 -3.09
N ASP A 412 -8.48 29.26 -2.37
CA ASP A 412 -8.89 30.60 -1.97
C ASP A 412 -8.04 31.66 -2.70
N ALA A 413 -8.53 32.88 -2.81
CA ALA A 413 -7.88 33.95 -3.54
C ALA A 413 -6.64 34.44 -2.78
N THR A 414 -5.49 34.42 -3.45
CA THR A 414 -4.25 34.78 -2.76
C THR A 414 -4.20 36.27 -2.41
N GLY A 415 -4.03 36.59 -1.12
CA GLY A 415 -3.61 37.90 -0.64
C GLY A 415 -4.72 38.92 -0.44
N ASP A 416 -5.94 38.46 -0.18
CA ASP A 416 -7.08 39.26 0.27
C ASP A 416 -7.37 39.11 1.77
N GLY A 417 -6.70 38.19 2.46
CA GLY A 417 -6.59 38.16 3.91
C GLY A 417 -5.42 38.99 4.48
N SER A 418 -5.15 38.81 5.77
CA SER A 418 -4.01 39.43 6.44
C SER A 418 -3.25 38.43 7.30
N LYS A 419 -3.67 38.21 8.54
CA LYS A 419 -3.09 37.20 9.42
C LYS A 419 -3.70 35.83 9.15
N VAL A 420 -5.03 35.79 9.12
CA VAL A 420 -5.78 34.73 8.46
C VAL A 420 -5.89 35.17 7.00
N ASP A 421 -5.33 34.35 6.12
CA ASP A 421 -5.27 34.51 4.67
C ASP A 421 -5.25 33.07 4.13
N TRP A 422 -6.43 32.46 4.03
CA TRP A 422 -6.61 31.09 3.57
C TRP A 422 -6.04 30.98 2.14
N ASP A 423 -5.58 29.78 1.78
CA ASP A 423 -4.96 29.58 0.47
C ASP A 423 -5.48 28.29 -0.18
N HIS A 424 -5.41 27.17 0.54
CA HIS A 424 -5.99 25.91 0.09
C HIS A 424 -6.61 25.13 1.24
N ALA A 425 -7.65 24.36 0.93
CA ALA A 425 -8.20 23.35 1.82
C ALA A 425 -8.28 21.98 1.12
N TRP A 426 -7.96 20.91 1.82
CA TRP A 426 -8.04 19.52 1.37
C TRP A 426 -8.91 18.70 2.32
N PHE A 427 -9.56 17.69 1.77
CA PHE A 427 -10.41 16.77 2.51
C PHE A 427 -10.07 15.33 2.14
N ALA A 428 -10.03 14.48 3.15
CA ALA A 428 -9.85 13.05 3.01
C ALA A 428 -10.70 12.34 4.06
N GLU A 429 -11.11 11.11 3.79
CA GLU A 429 -12.01 10.38 4.68
C GLU A 429 -11.68 8.90 4.68
N ASP A 430 -11.73 8.28 5.86
CA ASP A 430 -11.78 6.82 6.00
C ASP A 430 -13.09 6.37 6.68
N ASN A 431 -13.15 5.12 7.13
CA ASN A 431 -14.36 4.57 7.77
C ASN A 431 -14.73 5.25 9.10
N ASN A 432 -13.75 5.81 9.82
CA ASN A 432 -13.90 6.35 11.16
C ASN A 432 -13.62 7.86 11.23
N HIS A 433 -12.75 8.37 10.35
CA HIS A 433 -12.21 9.73 10.47
C HIS A 433 -12.54 10.59 9.25
N LEU A 434 -12.84 11.86 9.53
CA LEU A 434 -12.74 12.96 8.59
C LEU A 434 -11.38 13.62 8.80
N TYR A 435 -10.60 13.73 7.74
CA TYR A 435 -9.34 14.46 7.73
C TYR A 435 -9.53 15.77 6.99
N ILE A 436 -9.00 16.85 7.58
CA ILE A 436 -8.95 18.17 6.95
C ILE A 436 -7.51 18.67 6.97
N SER A 437 -7.02 19.16 5.84
CA SER A 437 -5.79 19.95 5.80
C SER A 437 -6.08 21.30 5.19
N TYR A 438 -5.36 22.33 5.62
CA TYR A 438 -5.45 23.65 5.00
C TYR A 438 -4.11 24.39 5.06
N SER A 439 -3.87 25.26 4.08
CA SER A 439 -2.78 26.21 4.07
C SER A 439 -3.28 27.64 4.25
N ASN A 440 -2.42 28.44 4.85
CA ASN A 440 -2.49 29.89 4.94
C ASN A 440 -1.38 30.47 4.05
N ASN A 441 -1.54 31.68 3.55
CA ASN A 441 -0.53 32.35 2.71
C ASN A 441 0.74 32.72 3.50
N SER A 442 0.66 32.75 4.83
CA SER A 442 1.80 32.96 5.74
C SER A 442 1.84 31.94 6.88
N ASP A 443 3.01 31.78 7.51
CA ASP A 443 3.20 30.83 8.63
C ASP A 443 2.14 31.02 9.73
N ILE A 444 1.60 29.90 10.20
CA ILE A 444 0.59 29.87 11.25
C ILE A 444 1.28 29.93 12.60
N ASP A 445 0.86 30.88 13.44
CA ASP A 445 1.34 31.03 14.81
C ASP A 445 0.59 30.05 15.74
N PRO A 446 1.24 29.00 16.28
CA PRO A 446 0.55 28.00 17.10
C PRO A 446 -0.04 28.59 18.39
N ASP A 447 0.51 29.69 18.91
CA ASP A 447 -0.02 30.37 20.09
C ASP A 447 -1.34 31.12 19.80
N LYS A 448 -1.68 31.26 18.51
CA LYS A 448 -2.85 31.99 18.00
C LYS A 448 -3.71 31.16 17.08
N PHE A 449 -3.57 29.85 17.16
CA PHE A 449 -4.26 28.89 16.31
C PHE A 449 -5.80 29.01 16.36
N TYR A 450 -6.35 29.52 17.46
CA TYR A 450 -7.78 29.80 17.65
C TYR A 450 -8.37 30.84 16.67
N LEU A 451 -7.54 31.57 15.92
CA LEU A 451 -8.00 32.53 14.90
C LEU A 451 -8.52 31.83 13.63
N TRP A 452 -8.05 30.61 13.33
CA TRP A 452 -8.50 29.79 12.21
C TRP A 452 -9.62 28.87 12.67
N ASN A 453 -10.86 29.18 12.26
CA ASN A 453 -12.05 28.45 12.67
C ASN A 453 -12.61 27.67 11.48
N ILE A 454 -13.04 26.44 11.73
CA ILE A 454 -13.74 25.61 10.75
C ILE A 454 -15.14 25.33 11.29
N TYR A 455 -16.15 25.73 10.53
CA TYR A 455 -17.55 25.43 10.83
C TYR A 455 -18.05 24.33 9.90
N LEU A 456 -18.71 23.32 10.47
CA LEU A 456 -19.26 22.18 9.73
C LEU A 456 -20.79 22.20 9.83
N ASP A 457 -21.44 22.11 8.68
CA ASP A 457 -22.88 21.90 8.53
C ASP A 457 -23.09 20.45 8.10
N THR A 458 -23.50 19.64 9.05
CA THR A 458 -23.55 18.17 8.97
C THR A 458 -24.95 17.64 8.71
N ASP A 459 -25.97 18.49 8.74
CA ASP A 459 -27.33 18.10 8.36
C ASP A 459 -27.78 18.68 7.01
N HIS A 460 -26.98 19.60 6.45
CA HIS A 460 -27.23 20.31 5.18
C HIS A 460 -28.55 21.10 5.18
N GLU A 461 -29.03 21.43 6.37
CA GLU A 461 -30.24 22.20 6.64
C GLU A 461 -29.85 23.57 7.21
N ASN A 462 -30.82 24.50 7.31
CA ASN A 462 -30.57 25.81 7.93
C ASN A 462 -30.73 25.78 9.47
N THR A 463 -30.43 24.63 10.07
CA THR A 463 -30.30 24.41 11.52
C THR A 463 -28.85 24.67 11.94
N GLY A 464 -28.57 25.03 13.19
CA GLY A 464 -27.21 25.42 13.59
C GLY A 464 -26.92 26.93 13.55
N TYR A 465 -25.66 27.31 13.81
CA TYR A 465 -25.19 28.70 13.80
C TYR A 465 -25.13 29.25 12.38
N ARG A 466 -25.82 30.36 12.13
CA ARG A 466 -26.05 30.86 10.78
C ARG A 466 -24.89 31.73 10.28
N PHE A 467 -24.36 31.35 9.12
CA PHE A 467 -23.48 32.20 8.32
C PHE A 467 -23.87 32.11 6.85
N ASN A 468 -24.49 33.15 6.31
CA ASN A 468 -24.97 33.19 4.92
C ASN A 468 -25.86 31.98 4.56
N LEU A 469 -25.35 31.03 3.77
CA LEU A 469 -26.04 29.79 3.38
C LEU A 469 -25.76 28.59 4.31
N LEU A 470 -24.89 28.76 5.30
CA LEU A 470 -24.46 27.73 6.24
C LEU A 470 -25.31 27.76 7.51
N GLY A 471 -25.75 26.58 7.96
CA GLY A 471 -26.20 26.33 9.32
C GLY A 471 -25.22 25.42 10.04
N ALA A 472 -24.26 25.98 10.78
CA ALA A 472 -23.18 25.18 11.36
C ALA A 472 -23.62 24.42 12.62
N ASP A 473 -23.48 23.10 12.59
CA ASP A 473 -23.70 22.20 13.72
C ASP A 473 -22.46 22.10 14.60
N HIS A 474 -21.28 22.16 14.00
CA HIS A 474 -20.01 22.01 14.69
C HIS A 474 -19.05 23.15 14.39
N LEU A 475 -18.19 23.44 15.36
CA LEU A 475 -17.10 24.40 15.27
C LEU A 475 -15.82 23.70 15.71
N ILE A 476 -14.76 23.84 14.93
CA ILE A 476 -13.40 23.56 15.33
C ILE A 476 -12.71 24.91 15.54
N GLN A 477 -12.24 25.13 16.77
CA GLN A 477 -11.48 26.33 17.15
C GLN A 477 -10.24 25.92 17.92
N GLY A 478 -9.06 26.16 17.35
CA GLY A 478 -7.84 25.54 17.84
C GLY A 478 -7.93 24.02 17.70
N SER A 479 -7.63 23.29 18.78
CA SER A 479 -7.89 21.84 18.84
C SER A 479 -9.32 21.48 19.25
N GLY A 480 -10.10 22.42 19.78
CA GLY A 480 -11.39 22.09 20.38
C GLY A 480 -12.47 21.87 19.33
N LEU A 481 -13.15 20.73 19.39
CA LEU A 481 -14.39 20.45 18.68
C LEU A 481 -15.60 20.81 19.56
N TYR A 482 -16.55 21.54 18.99
CA TYR A 482 -17.74 22.02 19.67
C TYR A 482 -19.00 21.68 18.88
N HIS A 483 -20.10 21.44 19.59
CA HIS A 483 -21.44 21.27 19.03
C HIS A 483 -22.32 22.48 19.35
N TYR A 484 -23.12 22.93 18.38
CA TYR A 484 -23.98 24.09 18.52
C TYR A 484 -25.22 23.79 19.39
N THR A 485 -25.54 24.69 20.32
CA THR A 485 -26.68 24.52 21.25
C THR A 485 -27.66 25.70 21.23
N GLY A 486 -27.51 26.62 20.27
CA GLY A 486 -28.29 27.86 20.20
C GLY A 486 -29.57 27.79 19.36
N GLN A 487 -30.02 28.94 18.88
CA GLN A 487 -31.22 29.16 18.05
C GLN A 487 -30.88 29.76 16.67
N GLY A 488 -29.60 29.94 16.39
CA GLY A 488 -29.03 30.22 15.07
C GLY A 488 -28.25 31.52 14.98
N ASP A 489 -28.52 32.50 15.85
CA ASP A 489 -27.85 33.81 15.82
C ASP A 489 -27.05 34.09 17.10
N ASP A 490 -27.17 33.21 18.10
CA ASP A 490 -26.50 33.29 19.39
C ASP A 490 -25.22 32.45 19.42
N TRP A 491 -24.20 32.97 20.09
CA TRP A 491 -22.94 32.27 20.33
C TRP A 491 -23.11 31.25 21.46
N SER A 492 -23.46 30.02 21.09
CA SER A 492 -23.85 28.94 22.01
C SER A 492 -23.21 27.63 21.56
N TRP A 493 -22.01 27.35 22.07
CA TRP A 493 -21.17 26.21 21.69
C TRP A 493 -20.84 25.36 22.91
N GLN A 494 -21.08 24.05 22.81
CA GLN A 494 -20.73 23.07 23.82
C GLN A 494 -19.50 22.29 23.37
N TYR A 495 -18.43 22.33 24.16
CA TYR A 495 -17.23 21.53 23.92
C TYR A 495 -17.54 20.02 23.93
N LEU A 496 -16.98 19.29 22.97
CA LEU A 496 -17.04 17.84 22.87
C LEU A 496 -15.71 17.22 23.28
N GLU A 497 -14.67 17.46 22.50
CA GLU A 497 -13.35 16.87 22.62
C GLU A 497 -12.28 17.70 21.90
N ASP A 498 -11.02 17.30 22.03
CA ASP A 498 -9.93 17.83 21.22
C ASP A 498 -9.75 16.94 19.99
N VAL A 499 -9.52 17.56 18.82
CA VAL A 499 -9.12 16.87 17.60
C VAL A 499 -7.60 16.65 17.60
N GLU A 500 -7.16 15.58 16.94
CA GLU A 500 -5.74 15.40 16.65
C GLU A 500 -5.33 16.37 15.53
N PHE A 501 -4.24 17.11 15.71
CA PHE A 501 -3.75 18.06 14.71
C PHE A 501 -2.23 18.18 14.71
N SER A 502 -1.67 18.62 13.58
CA SER A 502 -0.27 19.03 13.46
C SER A 502 -0.14 20.29 12.61
N ILE A 503 0.82 21.16 12.95
CA ILE A 503 1.10 22.43 12.27
C ILE A 503 2.55 22.42 11.81
N SER A 504 2.80 22.74 10.54
CA SER A 504 4.15 22.87 9.98
C SER A 504 4.19 24.05 9.01
N GLY A 505 4.84 25.13 9.45
CA GLY A 505 4.90 26.40 8.71
C GLY A 505 3.50 27.01 8.52
N ALA A 506 3.10 27.15 7.26
CA ALA A 506 1.82 27.74 6.87
C ALA A 506 0.68 26.72 6.69
N ARG A 507 0.89 25.44 7.01
CA ARG A 507 -0.09 24.38 6.75
C ARG A 507 -0.42 23.57 8.00
N VAL A 508 -1.66 23.10 8.06
CA VAL A 508 -2.24 22.30 9.15
C VAL A 508 -2.88 21.05 8.58
N GLU A 509 -2.89 20.00 9.36
CA GLU A 509 -3.72 18.81 9.16
C GLU A 509 -4.36 18.39 10.48
N MET A 510 -5.56 17.81 10.40
CA MET A 510 -6.31 17.34 11.55
C MET A 510 -7.18 16.13 11.22
N SER A 511 -7.45 15.33 12.24
CA SER A 511 -8.36 14.18 12.19
C SER A 511 -9.50 14.35 13.19
N ILE A 512 -10.74 14.14 12.71
CA ILE A 512 -11.97 14.24 13.50
C ILE A 512 -12.70 12.90 13.45
N ASP A 513 -13.15 12.39 14.60
CA ASP A 513 -14.00 11.19 14.65
C ASP A 513 -15.39 11.50 14.05
N LYS A 514 -15.76 10.76 13.01
CA LYS A 514 -17.07 10.89 12.34
C LYS A 514 -18.23 10.60 13.30
N ALA A 515 -18.02 9.79 14.33
CA ALA A 515 -19.02 9.51 15.33
C ALA A 515 -19.39 10.75 16.17
N SER A 516 -18.44 11.66 16.38
CA SER A 516 -18.66 12.94 17.10
C SER A 516 -19.43 13.96 16.24
N LEU A 517 -19.36 13.80 14.91
CA LEU A 517 -20.03 14.68 13.95
C LEU A 517 -21.42 14.18 13.53
N ASN A 518 -21.70 12.88 13.62
CA ASN A 518 -22.78 12.23 12.87
C ASN A 518 -22.71 12.53 11.36
N LEU A 519 -21.49 12.52 10.82
CA LEU A 519 -21.20 13.05 9.49
C LEU A 519 -21.95 12.28 8.38
N PRO A 520 -22.76 12.96 7.54
CA PRO A 520 -23.38 12.36 6.36
C PRO A 520 -22.38 12.29 5.18
N PRO A 521 -22.75 11.61 4.08
CA PRO A 521 -21.94 11.61 2.85
C PRO A 521 -21.78 12.98 2.17
N SER A 522 -22.58 13.98 2.53
CA SER A 522 -22.55 15.33 1.97
C SER A 522 -22.72 16.38 3.06
N TYR A 523 -21.81 17.35 3.14
CA TYR A 523 -21.79 18.37 4.19
C TYR A 523 -21.18 19.66 3.63
N ARG A 524 -21.34 20.78 4.36
CA ARG A 524 -20.65 22.04 4.03
C ARG A 524 -19.62 22.37 5.07
N THR A 525 -18.55 23.04 4.63
CA THR A 525 -17.52 23.54 5.52
C THR A 525 -17.25 25.00 5.23
N LEU A 526 -17.16 25.80 6.28
CA LEU A 526 -16.73 27.19 6.21
C LEU A 526 -15.42 27.32 6.99
N PHE A 527 -14.36 27.62 6.26
CA PHE A 527 -13.12 28.14 6.81
C PHE A 527 -13.34 29.63 7.04
N TYR A 528 -13.12 30.08 8.27
CA TYR A 528 -13.36 31.47 8.66
C TYR A 528 -12.31 31.90 9.68
N GLY A 529 -11.76 33.08 9.49
CA GLY A 529 -10.95 33.70 10.52
C GLY A 529 -10.86 35.21 10.37
N ALA A 530 -10.26 35.83 11.38
CA ALA A 530 -10.10 37.28 11.45
C ALA A 530 -8.86 37.62 12.29
N ASN A 531 -8.41 38.87 12.23
CA ASN A 531 -7.40 39.37 13.16
C ASN A 531 -7.89 39.34 14.61
N GLU A 532 -6.96 39.48 15.57
CA GLU A 532 -7.23 39.47 17.02
C GLU A 532 -8.24 40.53 17.46
N ASP A 533 -8.32 41.65 16.73
CA ASP A 533 -9.28 42.74 16.98
C ASP A 533 -10.60 42.58 16.22
N GLY A 534 -10.76 41.48 15.47
CA GLY A 534 -11.91 41.18 14.62
C GLY A 534 -11.92 41.96 13.30
N SER A 535 -10.86 42.67 12.95
CA SER A 535 -10.69 43.31 11.63
C SER A 535 -10.18 42.30 10.60
N GLN A 536 -10.35 42.62 9.30
CA GLN A 536 -9.85 41.84 8.16
C GLN A 536 -10.21 40.35 8.28
N VAL A 537 -11.47 40.08 7.96
CA VAL A 537 -12.03 38.73 7.89
C VAL A 537 -11.58 38.10 6.58
N ASP A 538 -11.42 36.79 6.63
CA ASP A 538 -11.24 35.97 5.44
C ASP A 538 -11.98 34.63 5.61
N TYR A 539 -12.64 34.18 4.54
CA TYR A 539 -13.43 32.97 4.55
C TYR A 539 -13.58 32.25 3.20
N LEU A 540 -13.60 30.92 3.29
CA LEU A 540 -13.86 30.00 2.18
C LEU A 540 -14.99 29.04 2.57
N LEU A 541 -16.09 29.02 1.80
CA LEU A 541 -17.22 28.10 1.98
C LEU A 541 -17.24 27.03 0.87
N THR A 542 -17.18 25.77 1.26
CA THR A 542 -17.17 24.60 0.36
C THR A 542 -18.38 23.70 0.57
N ASP A 543 -18.85 23.07 -0.52
CA ASP A 543 -19.81 21.96 -0.51
C ASP A 543 -19.02 20.68 -0.77
N ILE A 544 -19.09 19.73 0.16
CA ILE A 544 -18.40 18.44 0.03
C ILE A 544 -19.43 17.37 -0.30
N ASN A 545 -19.20 16.62 -1.38
CA ASN A 545 -20.11 15.60 -1.90
C ASN A 545 -19.32 14.39 -2.45
N PRO A 546 -19.89 13.17 -2.45
CA PRO A 546 -19.20 11.95 -2.88
C PRO A 546 -18.79 11.92 -4.37
N SER A 547 -19.36 12.80 -5.18
CA SER A 547 -19.07 12.93 -6.62
C SER A 547 -18.03 14.01 -6.95
N GLY A 548 -17.37 14.59 -5.93
CA GLY A 548 -16.53 15.78 -6.02
C GLY A 548 -17.29 17.02 -5.54
N GLY A 549 -16.66 17.77 -4.61
CA GLY A 549 -17.24 18.98 -4.03
C GLY A 549 -16.94 20.25 -4.83
N THR A 550 -17.53 21.38 -4.44
CA THR A 550 -17.35 22.69 -5.11
C THR A 550 -17.20 23.83 -4.10
N VAL A 551 -16.39 24.84 -4.41
CA VAL A 551 -16.43 26.13 -3.70
C VAL A 551 -17.78 26.80 -3.97
N ILE A 552 -18.52 27.14 -2.91
CA ILE A 552 -19.85 27.74 -2.99
C ILE A 552 -19.75 29.27 -2.90
N LEU A 553 -18.92 29.76 -1.99
CA LEU A 553 -18.73 31.18 -1.69
C LEU A 553 -17.30 31.41 -1.17
N GLU A 554 -16.77 32.58 -1.48
CA GLU A 554 -15.41 33.03 -1.14
C GLU A 554 -15.48 34.53 -0.85
N GLU A 555 -14.72 35.03 0.14
CA GLU A 555 -14.50 36.47 0.29
C GLU A 555 -13.46 36.92 -0.73
N VAL A 556 -13.72 37.98 -1.51
CA VAL A 556 -12.73 38.55 -2.42
C VAL A 556 -12.56 40.02 -2.10
N ILE A 557 -11.51 40.39 -1.38
CA ILE A 557 -11.18 41.78 -1.10
C ILE A 557 -10.23 42.30 -2.19
N ALA A 558 -10.71 43.23 -3.03
CA ALA A 558 -9.86 43.84 -4.05
C ALA A 558 -8.67 44.58 -3.39
N PRO A 559 -7.44 44.46 -3.92
CA PRO A 559 -6.28 45.11 -3.33
C PRO A 559 -6.43 46.63 -3.44
N GLY A 560 -6.85 47.27 -2.34
CA GLY A 560 -7.02 48.74 -2.28
C GLY A 560 -7.97 49.30 -1.22
N ASP A 561 -8.85 48.50 -0.62
CA ASP A 561 -9.76 48.96 0.44
C ASP A 561 -9.40 48.33 1.80
N SER A 562 -8.21 48.68 2.33
CA SER A 562 -7.82 48.49 3.73
C SER A 562 -7.97 49.79 4.53
#